data_AF-A0A0N9V617-F1
#
_entry.id   AF-A0A0N9V617-F1
#
_cell.length_a   1.000
_cell.length_b   1.000
_cell.length_c   1.000
_cell.angle_alpha   90.00
_cell.angle_beta   90.00
_cell.angle_gamma   90.00
#
_symmetry.space_group_name_H-M   'P 1'
#
loop_
_entity.id
_entity.type
_entity.pdbx_description
1 polymer ?
#
loop_
_entity_poly.entity_id
_entity_poly.type
_entity_poly.pdbx_seq_one_letter_code
_entity_poly.pdbx_strand_id
1 'polypeptide(L)'
;MAHGHSRNYTTLTDATEVAEAEDFHVDAATKGELEVSSQVSLITLNASVWRGDDEEVIASAMDHEDHVGRVWIFFRRGEDQDRSARFRETLVEHIKKVWPASASLPVMPSGTIPLARDLVLTPSGYEVKASEASNYQQAEP
;
A
#
# COMPACT_ATOMS: atom_id res chain seq x y z
N MET A 1 10.85 -30.38 13.01
CA MET A 1 9.71 -29.58 13.51
C MET A 1 9.81 -28.20 12.89
N ALA A 2 9.09 -27.95 11.80
CA ALA A 2 9.09 -26.67 11.10
C ALA A 2 7.81 -25.93 11.50
N HIS A 3 7.96 -24.77 12.15
CA HIS A 3 6.86 -23.91 12.53
C HIS A 3 6.23 -23.30 11.27
N GLY A 4 5.00 -23.73 10.97
CA GLY A 4 4.21 -23.21 9.86
C GLY A 4 3.99 -21.71 9.97
N HIS A 5 4.65 -20.96 9.10
CA HIS A 5 4.29 -19.59 8.77
C HIS A 5 3.21 -19.64 7.68
N SER A 6 2.02 -20.09 8.05
CA SER A 6 0.80 -19.72 7.34
C SER A 6 0.32 -18.43 8.00
N ARG A 7 0.84 -17.28 7.55
CA ARG A 7 0.35 -15.96 7.98
C ARG A 7 0.33 -15.00 6.80
N ASN A 8 -0.89 -14.72 6.34
CA ASN A 8 -1.34 -13.46 5.74
C ASN A 8 -0.98 -13.19 4.26
N TYR A 9 -1.38 -14.07 3.34
CA TYR A 9 -1.45 -13.75 1.90
C TYR A 9 -2.82 -13.16 1.48
N THR A 10 -3.56 -12.54 2.41
CA THR A 10 -5.03 -12.34 2.28
C THR A 10 -5.50 -10.89 2.42
N THR A 11 -4.67 -9.87 2.15
CA THR A 11 -5.07 -8.48 2.49
C THR A 11 -5.61 -7.63 1.34
N LEU A 12 -5.39 -8.01 0.08
CA LEU A 12 -5.99 -7.30 -1.07
C LEU A 12 -7.12 -8.05 -1.76
N THR A 13 -7.17 -9.37 -1.60
CA THR A 13 -8.33 -10.18 -2.00
C THR A 13 -9.59 -9.83 -1.20
N ASP A 14 -9.44 -9.38 0.06
CA ASP A 14 -10.55 -8.87 0.88
C ASP A 14 -10.97 -7.43 0.48
N ALA A 15 -10.16 -6.73 -0.33
CA ALA A 15 -10.51 -5.40 -0.86
C ALA A 15 -11.52 -5.47 -2.00
N THR A 16 -11.81 -6.67 -2.53
CA THR A 16 -12.75 -6.91 -3.64
C THR A 16 -14.14 -6.34 -3.34
N GLU A 17 -14.66 -6.56 -2.13
CA GLU A 17 -15.99 -6.04 -1.74
C GLU A 17 -16.04 -4.51 -1.72
N VAL A 18 -14.95 -3.86 -1.27
CA VAL A 18 -14.84 -2.38 -1.26
C VAL A 18 -14.66 -1.83 -2.68
N ALA A 19 -13.92 -2.55 -3.54
CA ALA A 19 -13.68 -2.17 -4.92
C ALA A 19 -14.95 -2.28 -5.77
N GLU A 20 -15.69 -3.39 -5.68
CA GLU A 20 -16.92 -3.61 -6.45
C GLU A 20 -18.01 -2.60 -6.12
N ALA A 21 -18.13 -2.18 -4.85
CA ALA A 21 -19.07 -1.13 -4.44
C ALA A 21 -18.83 0.21 -5.14
N GLU A 22 -17.61 0.43 -5.62
CA GLU A 22 -17.17 1.61 -6.36
C GLU A 22 -16.82 1.27 -7.82
N ASP A 23 -17.37 0.20 -8.41
CA ASP A 23 -17.15 -0.21 -9.82
C ASP A 23 -15.66 -0.27 -10.22
N PHE A 24 -14.83 -0.71 -9.28
CA PHE A 24 -13.43 -1.05 -9.49
C PHE A 24 -13.26 -2.57 -9.43
N HIS A 25 -12.26 -3.08 -10.12
CA HIS A 25 -11.87 -4.50 -10.02
C HIS A 25 -10.47 -4.65 -9.44
N VAL A 26 -10.25 -5.79 -8.80
CA VAL A 26 -8.97 -6.14 -8.18
C VAL A 26 -8.31 -7.19 -9.06
N ASP A 27 -7.08 -6.92 -9.48
CA ASP A 27 -6.19 -7.91 -10.07
C ASP A 27 -5.11 -8.28 -9.06
N ALA A 28 -4.96 -9.56 -8.77
CA ALA A 28 -4.00 -10.06 -7.80
C ALA A 28 -3.17 -11.17 -8.45
N ALA A 29 -1.85 -11.00 -8.40
CA ALA A 29 -0.92 -11.95 -8.99
C ALA A 29 -1.11 -13.34 -8.39
N THR A 30 -1.26 -14.33 -9.26
CA THR A 30 -1.31 -15.73 -8.89
C THR A 30 0.04 -16.19 -8.34
N LYS A 31 0.04 -17.34 -7.65
CA LYS A 31 1.27 -17.94 -7.14
C LYS A 31 2.33 -18.16 -8.23
N GLY A 32 1.91 -18.62 -9.42
CA GLY A 32 2.82 -18.86 -10.54
C GLY A 32 3.45 -17.58 -11.08
N GLU A 33 2.68 -16.48 -11.13
CA GLU A 33 3.18 -15.17 -11.54
C GLU A 33 4.18 -14.61 -10.52
N LEU A 34 3.88 -14.72 -9.22
CA LEU A 34 4.80 -14.33 -8.16
C LEU A 34 6.10 -15.15 -8.18
N GLU A 35 6.03 -16.45 -8.46
CA GLU A 35 7.21 -17.32 -8.63
C GLU A 35 8.09 -16.86 -9.80
N VAL A 36 7.50 -16.38 -10.89
CA VAL A 36 8.23 -15.82 -12.04
C VAL A 36 8.83 -14.44 -11.71
N SER A 37 8.03 -13.51 -11.17
CA SER A 37 8.52 -12.18 -10.77
C SER A 37 9.65 -12.24 -9.74
N SER A 38 9.56 -13.21 -8.82
CA SER A 38 10.58 -13.45 -7.79
C SER A 38 11.93 -13.93 -8.32
N GLN A 39 12.04 -14.29 -9.60
CA GLN A 39 13.33 -14.62 -10.23
C GLN A 39 14.21 -13.39 -10.45
N VAL A 40 13.60 -12.18 -10.51
CA VAL A 40 14.30 -10.91 -10.73
C VAL A 40 14.49 -10.14 -9.43
N SER A 41 13.44 -10.04 -8.61
CA SER A 41 13.48 -9.44 -7.27
C SER A 41 12.42 -10.12 -6.41
N LEU A 42 12.77 -10.49 -5.17
CA LEU A 42 11.88 -11.26 -4.31
C LEU A 42 10.62 -10.45 -3.97
N ILE A 43 9.45 -10.94 -4.42
CA ILE A 43 8.13 -10.32 -4.23
C ILE A 43 7.18 -11.41 -3.73
N THR A 44 6.44 -11.14 -2.67
CA THR A 44 5.49 -12.10 -2.07
C THR A 44 4.04 -11.66 -2.17
N LEU A 45 3.77 -10.39 -2.49
CA LEU A 45 2.46 -9.87 -2.82
C LEU A 45 2.55 -8.88 -3.97
N ASN A 46 1.63 -8.97 -4.92
CA ASN A 46 1.40 -7.95 -5.93
C ASN A 46 -0.09 -7.95 -6.29
N ALA A 47 -0.77 -6.86 -5.99
CA ALA A 47 -2.16 -6.69 -6.38
C ALA A 47 -2.44 -5.22 -6.71
N SER A 48 -3.35 -4.99 -7.64
CA SER A 48 -3.74 -3.66 -8.10
C SER A 48 -5.26 -3.56 -8.18
N VAL A 49 -5.77 -2.37 -7.90
CA VAL A 49 -7.17 -2.00 -8.06
C VAL A 49 -7.26 -1.09 -9.26
N TRP A 50 -8.12 -1.46 -10.20
CA TRP A 50 -8.25 -0.83 -11.49
C TRP A 50 -9.66 -0.28 -11.68
N ARG A 51 -9.76 0.77 -12.49
CA ARG A 51 -11.01 1.30 -13.01
C ARG A 51 -11.15 0.96 -14.48
N GLY A 52 -12.39 0.69 -14.91
CA GLY A 52 -12.69 0.39 -16.31
C GLY A 52 -12.13 -0.97 -16.71
N ASP A 53 -11.74 -1.14 -17.96
CA ASP A 53 -11.08 -2.35 -18.48
C ASP A 53 -9.55 -2.17 -18.41
N ASP A 54 -9.01 -2.11 -17.18
CA ASP A 54 -7.59 -1.82 -16.86
C ASP A 54 -7.07 -0.45 -17.36
N GLU A 55 -7.98 0.51 -17.51
CA GLU A 55 -7.64 1.84 -18.04
C GLU A 55 -6.82 2.67 -17.05
N GLU A 56 -7.08 2.49 -15.76
CA GLU A 56 -6.49 3.31 -14.70
C GLU A 56 -6.24 2.52 -13.40
N VAL A 57 -4.99 2.49 -12.93
CA VAL A 57 -4.66 2.02 -11.57
C VAL A 57 -5.11 3.05 -10.55
N ILE A 58 -5.98 2.66 -9.62
CA ILE A 58 -6.43 3.48 -8.50
C ILE A 58 -5.64 3.17 -7.22
N ALA A 59 -5.32 1.90 -7.00
CA ALA A 59 -4.45 1.49 -5.91
C ALA A 59 -3.55 0.33 -6.33
N SER A 60 -2.39 0.20 -5.68
CA SER A 60 -1.52 -0.95 -5.87
C SER A 60 -0.88 -1.31 -4.55
N ALA A 61 -0.69 -2.59 -4.29
CA ALA A 61 0.15 -3.02 -3.20
C ALA A 61 1.16 -4.08 -3.59
N MET A 62 2.33 -3.92 -3.00
CA MET A 62 3.48 -4.78 -3.25
C MET A 62 4.43 -4.79 -2.07
N ASP A 63 5.20 -5.85 -1.94
CA ASP A 63 6.45 -5.88 -1.19
C ASP A 63 7.63 -6.12 -2.14
N HIS A 64 8.84 -5.75 -1.72
CA HIS A 64 10.06 -5.85 -2.54
C HIS A 64 11.21 -6.40 -1.70
N GLU A 65 12.33 -6.76 -2.36
CA GLU A 65 13.48 -7.44 -1.73
C GLU A 65 14.01 -6.78 -0.46
N ASP A 66 14.00 -5.44 -0.40
CA ASP A 66 14.46 -4.68 0.77
C ASP A 66 13.48 -4.73 1.95
N HIS A 67 12.24 -5.17 1.71
CA HIS A 67 11.11 -5.08 2.64
C HIS A 67 10.16 -6.29 2.57
N VAL A 68 10.64 -7.48 2.23
CA VAL A 68 9.79 -8.69 2.08
C VAL A 68 8.93 -8.92 3.33
N GLY A 69 7.63 -9.11 3.12
CA GLY A 69 6.64 -9.23 4.19
C GLY A 69 6.13 -7.90 4.76
N ARG A 70 6.61 -6.76 4.27
CA ARG A 70 6.04 -5.42 4.52
C ARG A 70 5.41 -4.90 3.23
N VAL A 71 4.10 -5.02 3.16
CA VAL A 71 3.30 -4.59 2.01
C VAL A 71 3.08 -3.09 2.07
N TRP A 72 3.44 -2.40 0.99
CA TRP A 72 3.13 -1.00 0.80
C TRP A 72 1.88 -0.90 -0.06
N ILE A 73 0.91 -0.10 0.37
CA ILE A 73 -0.32 0.18 -0.39
C ILE A 73 -0.24 1.63 -0.84
N PHE A 74 -0.20 1.82 -2.16
CA PHE A 74 -0.16 3.13 -2.81
C PHE A 74 -1.52 3.44 -3.41
N PHE A 75 -1.95 4.69 -3.27
CA PHE A 75 -3.17 5.20 -3.87
C PHE A 75 -2.82 6.26 -4.90
N ARG A 76 -3.34 6.12 -6.12
CA ARG A 76 -3.22 7.16 -7.13
C ARG A 76 -4.28 8.23 -6.90
N ARG A 77 -4.01 9.43 -7.43
CA ARG A 77 -4.96 10.55 -7.36
C ARG A 77 -6.27 10.25 -8.11
N GLY A 78 -6.18 9.45 -9.17
CA GLY A 78 -7.30 9.14 -10.04
C GLY A 78 -7.68 10.32 -10.96
N GLU A 79 -8.38 10.02 -12.05
CA GLU A 79 -9.08 11.03 -12.88
C GLU A 79 -10.21 11.70 -12.10
N ASP A 80 -11.04 10.88 -11.42
CA ASP A 80 -12.05 11.34 -10.46
C ASP A 80 -11.47 11.32 -9.04
N GLN A 81 -11.04 12.49 -8.59
CA GLN A 81 -10.32 12.66 -7.34
C GLN A 81 -11.22 12.45 -6.12
N ASP A 82 -12.48 12.87 -6.19
CA ASP A 82 -13.41 12.74 -5.07
C ASP A 82 -13.76 11.27 -4.86
N ARG A 83 -13.96 10.52 -5.96
CA ARG A 83 -14.17 9.08 -5.90
C ARG A 83 -12.95 8.33 -5.39
N SER A 84 -11.77 8.65 -5.90
CA SER A 84 -10.52 8.02 -5.48
C SER A 84 -10.21 8.30 -4.00
N ALA A 85 -10.53 9.50 -3.52
CA ALA A 85 -10.43 9.85 -2.10
C ALA A 85 -11.38 9.03 -1.23
N ARG A 86 -12.66 8.89 -1.60
CA ARG A 86 -13.63 8.07 -0.88
C ARG A 86 -13.23 6.60 -0.84
N PHE A 87 -12.77 6.05 -1.97
CA PHE A 87 -12.29 4.67 -2.03
C PHE A 87 -11.08 4.47 -1.11
N ARG A 88 -10.10 5.38 -1.17
CA ARG A 88 -8.94 5.34 -0.27
C ARG A 88 -9.35 5.35 1.20
N GLU A 89 -10.23 6.27 1.59
CA GLU A 89 -10.70 6.39 2.98
C GLU A 89 -11.39 5.11 3.44
N THR A 90 -12.30 4.58 2.62
CA THR A 90 -13.04 3.33 2.91
C THR A 90 -12.09 2.13 3.02
N LEU A 91 -11.14 2.00 2.09
CA LEU A 91 -10.18 0.90 2.12
C LEU A 91 -9.23 0.99 3.32
N VAL A 92 -8.73 2.19 3.64
CA VAL A 92 -7.87 2.39 4.81
C VAL A 92 -8.61 2.05 6.11
N GLU A 93 -9.88 2.43 6.25
CA GLU A 93 -10.69 2.04 7.40
C GLU A 93 -10.88 0.53 7.49
N HIS A 94 -11.15 -0.13 6.38
CA HIS A 94 -11.29 -1.58 6.32
C HIS A 94 -9.98 -2.28 6.74
N ILE A 95 -8.84 -1.86 6.18
CA ILE A 95 -7.52 -2.39 6.52
C ILE A 95 -7.23 -2.21 8.01
N LYS A 96 -7.54 -1.06 8.61
CA LYS A 96 -7.33 -0.85 10.05
C LYS A 96 -8.20 -1.75 10.93
N LYS A 97 -9.40 -2.13 10.47
CA LYS A 97 -10.29 -3.06 11.17
C LYS A 97 -9.75 -4.49 11.13
N VAL A 98 -9.30 -4.95 9.96
CA VAL A 98 -8.81 -6.33 9.76
C VAL A 98 -7.37 -6.50 10.25
N TRP A 99 -6.54 -5.46 10.09
CA TRP A 99 -5.14 -5.43 10.48
C TRP A 99 -4.81 -4.17 11.31
N PRO A 100 -5.11 -4.17 12.62
CA PRO A 100 -4.89 -3.02 13.50
C PRO A 100 -3.41 -2.60 13.66
N ALA A 101 -2.48 -3.49 13.34
CA ALA A 101 -1.04 -3.20 13.36
C ALA A 101 -0.53 -2.51 12.09
N SER A 102 -1.41 -2.27 11.10
CA SER A 102 -1.07 -1.45 9.94
C SER A 102 -0.77 0.00 10.36
N ALA A 103 0.24 0.60 9.75
CA ALA A 103 0.67 1.96 10.05
C ALA A 103 0.80 2.78 8.76
N SER A 104 0.23 3.97 8.75
CA SER A 104 0.32 4.90 7.63
C SER A 104 1.70 5.58 7.62
N LEU A 105 2.25 5.80 6.43
CA LEU A 105 3.45 6.62 6.23
C LEU A 105 3.06 8.09 5.98
N PRO A 106 3.85 9.05 6.47
CA PRO A 106 3.64 10.45 6.12
C PRO A 106 4.05 10.68 4.65
N VAL A 107 3.21 11.42 3.92
CA VAL A 107 3.56 11.98 2.62
C VAL A 107 3.84 13.45 2.84
N MET A 108 5.05 13.89 2.49
CA MET A 108 5.47 15.27 2.70
C MET A 108 4.77 16.22 1.73
N PRO A 109 4.72 17.55 1.98
CA PRO A 109 4.12 18.51 1.06
C PRO A 109 4.69 18.46 -0.37
N SER A 110 5.96 18.06 -0.51
CA SER A 110 6.63 17.82 -1.80
C SER A 110 6.16 16.56 -2.53
N GLY A 111 5.32 15.73 -1.91
CA GLY A 111 4.97 14.39 -2.39
C GLY A 111 6.01 13.31 -2.04
N THR A 112 7.12 13.67 -1.37
CA THR A 112 8.17 12.72 -1.00
C THR A 112 7.73 11.84 0.18
N ILE A 113 8.16 10.57 0.15
CA ILE A 113 8.07 9.66 1.30
C ILE A 113 9.38 9.74 2.09
N PRO A 114 9.36 10.03 3.40
CA PRO A 114 10.57 10.11 4.19
C PRO A 114 11.33 8.79 4.27
N LEU A 115 12.64 8.88 4.47
CA LEU A 115 13.49 7.70 4.63
C LEU A 115 13.11 6.92 5.89
N ALA A 116 13.16 5.59 5.82
CA ALA A 116 12.82 4.73 6.95
C ALA A 116 13.59 5.06 8.24
N ARG A 117 14.87 5.43 8.10
CA ARG A 117 15.73 5.84 9.23
C ARG A 117 15.29 7.15 9.89
N ASP A 118 14.49 7.95 9.22
CA ASP A 118 14.04 9.27 9.69
C ASP A 118 12.60 9.19 10.24
N LEU A 119 12.01 7.99 10.27
CA LEU A 119 10.66 7.75 10.77
C LEU A 119 10.68 7.19 12.20
N VAL A 120 9.64 7.52 12.96
CA VAL A 120 9.30 6.93 14.25
C VAL A 120 7.87 6.44 14.22
N LEU A 121 7.63 5.26 14.80
CA LEU A 121 6.27 4.72 14.96
C LEU A 121 5.59 5.38 16.16
N THR A 122 4.42 5.96 15.93
CA THR A 122 3.51 6.55 16.93
C THR A 122 2.18 5.79 16.94
N PRO A 123 1.29 6.03 17.93
CA PRO A 123 -0.03 5.40 17.95
C PRO A 123 -0.90 5.70 16.72
N SER A 124 -0.64 6.81 16.01
CA SER A 124 -1.38 7.22 14.80
C SER A 124 -0.76 6.72 13.49
N GLY A 125 0.46 6.18 13.52
CA GLY A 125 1.20 5.75 12.32
C GLY A 125 2.67 6.14 12.41
N TYR A 126 3.33 6.30 11.27
CA TYR A 126 4.69 6.83 11.24
C TYR A 126 4.68 8.35 11.18
N GLU A 127 5.64 8.97 11.87
CA GLU A 127 5.93 10.39 11.82
C GLU A 127 7.42 10.62 11.56
N VAL A 128 7.76 11.77 10.98
CA VAL A 128 9.16 12.17 10.79
C VAL A 128 9.77 12.56 12.14
N LYS A 129 10.97 12.07 12.43
CA LYS A 129 11.76 12.49 13.60
C LYS A 129 11.88 14.00 13.62
N ALA A 130 11.61 14.61 14.77
CA ALA A 130 11.69 16.06 14.93
C ALA A 130 13.07 16.63 14.53
N SER A 131 14.16 15.88 14.73
CA SER A 131 15.51 16.27 14.32
C SER A 131 15.72 16.32 12.82
N GLU A 132 14.94 15.54 12.04
CA GLU A 132 15.07 15.41 10.59
C GLU A 132 14.00 16.21 9.84
N ALA A 133 13.02 16.78 10.54
CA ALA A 133 11.86 17.43 9.93
C ALA A 133 12.23 18.54 8.95
N SER A 134 13.33 19.27 9.19
CA SER A 134 13.82 20.32 8.28
C SER A 134 14.21 19.81 6.89
N ASN A 135 14.60 18.53 6.78
CA ASN A 135 15.01 17.93 5.50
C ASN A 135 13.84 17.70 4.55
N TYR A 136 12.60 17.81 5.05
CA TYR A 136 11.38 17.45 4.33
C TYR A 136 10.39 18.61 4.17
N GLN A 137 10.76 19.82 4.60
CA GLN A 137 9.90 21.01 4.56
C GLN A 137 9.88 21.72 3.20
N GLN A 138 10.73 21.36 2.23
CA GLN A 138 10.80 22.04 0.95
C GLN A 138 9.92 21.36 -0.09
N ALA A 139 8.89 22.07 -0.57
CA ALA A 139 8.43 21.89 -1.93
C ALA A 139 9.46 22.57 -2.84
N GLU A 140 9.98 21.86 -3.84
CA GLU A 140 10.75 22.55 -4.89
C GLU A 140 9.86 23.63 -5.54
N PRO A 141 10.42 24.81 -5.85
CA PRO A 141 9.70 25.90 -6.51
C PRO A 141 9.22 25.55 -7.93
#